data_AF-A0A8R1TZS0-F1
#
_entry.id   AF-A0A8R1TZS0-F1
#
_cell.length_a   1.000
_cell.length_b   1.000
_cell.length_c   1.000
_cell.angle_alpha   90.00
_cell.angle_beta   90.00
_cell.angle_gamma   90.00
#
_symmetry.space_group_name_H-M   'P 1'
#
loop_
_entity.id
_entity.type
_entity.pdbx_description
1 polymer ?
#
loop_
_entity_poly.entity_id
_entity_poly.type
_entity_poly.pdbx_seq_one_letter_code
_entity_poly.pdbx_strand_id
1 'polypeptide(L)' 'LGTMKLSSAQQNLVRQTTNIFRIFVQWGSVPFIVFLGFRHGADPQPNGEVVPLSLTGLLYG' A
#
# COMPACT_ATOMS: atom_id res chain seq x y z
N LEU A 1 -9.67 -32.45 16.50
CA LEU A 1 -9.16 -31.08 16.69
C LEU A 1 -10.35 -30.17 16.95
N GLY A 2 -10.52 -29.67 18.18
CA GLY A 2 -11.63 -28.77 18.53
C GLY A 2 -11.46 -27.44 17.81
N THR A 3 -12.41 -27.08 16.96
CA THR A 3 -12.45 -25.76 16.34
C THR A 3 -12.72 -24.74 17.44
N MET A 4 -11.71 -23.96 17.83
CA MET A 4 -11.94 -22.77 18.64
C MET A 4 -12.87 -21.85 17.84
N LYS A 5 -14.17 -21.90 18.15
CA LYS A 5 -15.15 -20.98 17.58
C LYS A 5 -14.89 -19.62 18.22
N LEU A 6 -14.39 -18.70 17.41
CA LEU A 6 -14.34 -17.28 17.77
C LEU A 6 -15.75 -16.84 18.20
N SER A 7 -15.84 -16.04 19.26
CA SER A 7 -17.09 -15.38 19.63
C SER A 7 -17.62 -14.56 18.45
N SER A 8 -18.94 -14.41 18.29
CA SER A 8 -19.55 -13.64 17.21
C SER A 8 -18.97 -12.22 17.11
N ALA A 9 -18.61 -11.62 18.25
CA ALA A 9 -17.94 -10.32 18.30
C ALA A 9 -16.54 -10.36 17.64
N GLN A 10 -15.74 -11.39 17.95
CA GLN A 10 -14.41 -11.57 17.34
C GLN A 10 -14.52 -11.84 15.84
N GLN A 11 -15.49 -12.64 15.40
CA GLN A 11 -15.70 -12.91 13.98
C GLN A 11 -16.09 -11.63 13.22
N ASN A 12 -16.95 -10.79 13.79
CA ASN A 12 -17.33 -9.52 13.21
C ASN A 12 -16.15 -8.54 13.14
N LEU A 13 -15.34 -8.46 14.20
CA LEU A 13 -14.12 -7.64 14.20
C LEU A 13 -13.15 -8.10 13.10
N VAL A 14 -12.87 -9.40 13.00
CA VAL A 14 -11.98 -9.95 11.95
C VAL A 14 -12.51 -9.63 10.55
N ARG A 15 -13.82 -9.80 10.31
CA ARG A 15 -14.43 -9.43 9.02
C ARG A 15 -14.30 -7.94 8.73
N GLN A 16 -14.54 -7.09 9.73
CA GLN A 16 -14.43 -5.64 9.58
C GLN A 16 -12.99 -5.21 9.28
N THR A 17 -12.01 -5.71 10.05
CA THR A 17 -10.59 -5.46 9.81
C THR A 17 -10.17 -5.93 8.42
N THR A 18 -10.64 -7.11 7.99
CA THR A 18 -10.33 -7.65 6.65
C THR A 18 -10.91 -6.77 5.55
N ASN A 19 -12.15 -6.29 5.70
CA ASN A 19 -12.77 -5.38 4.74
C ASN A 19 -12.03 -4.04 4.66
N ILE A 20 -11.66 -3.47 5.81
CA ILE A 20 -10.88 -2.23 5.87
C ILE A 20 -9.52 -2.43 5.20
N PHE A 21 -8.81 -3.50 5.56
CA PHE A 21 -7.52 -3.84 4.95
C PHE A 21 -7.63 -4.00 3.43
N ARG A 22 -8.68 -4.68 2.96
CA ARG A 22 -8.95 -4.82 1.52
C ARG A 22 -9.13 -3.46 0.84
N ILE A 23 -9.87 -2.54 1.45
CA ILE A 23 -10.05 -1.18 0.91
C ILE A 23 -8.71 -0.44 0.84
N PHE A 24 -7.89 -0.52 1.90
CA PHE A 24 -6.56 0.08 1.93
C PHE A 24 -5.63 -0.47 0.86
N VAL A 25 -5.63 -1.79 0.62
CA VAL A 25 -4.81 -2.38 -0.44
C VAL A 25 -5.32 -1.99 -1.83
N GLN A 26 -6.65 -1.99 -2.03
CA GLN A 26 -7.25 -1.67 -3.33
C GLN A 26 -7.04 -0.22 -3.74
N TRP A 27 -7.18 0.74 -2.83
CA TRP A 27 -7.15 2.17 -3.16
C TRP A 27 -5.92 2.91 -2.61
N GLY A 28 -5.31 2.39 -1.55
CA GLY A 28 -4.16 3.02 -0.89
C GLY A 28 -2.80 2.57 -1.41
N SER A 29 -2.72 1.46 -2.16
CA SER A 29 -1.45 0.95 -2.69
C SER A 29 -0.73 1.97 -3.58
N VAL A 30 -1.42 2.54 -4.56
CA VAL A 30 -0.82 3.53 -5.48
C VAL A 30 -0.38 4.80 -4.74
N PRO A 31 -1.23 5.50 -3.97
CA PRO A 31 -0.78 6.65 -3.17
C PRO A 31 0.38 6.33 -2.23
N PHE A 32 0.39 5.13 -1.63
CA PHE A 32 1.44 4.70 -0.72
C PHE A 32 2.77 4.49 -1.45
N ILE A 33 2.77 3.83 -2.61
CA ILE A 33 3.97 3.65 -3.44
C ILE A 33 4.52 5.02 -3.88
N VAL A 34 3.65 5.92 -4.31
CA VAL A 34 4.02 7.28 -4.73
C VAL A 34 4.65 8.05 -3.56
N PHE A 35 4.04 7.99 -2.37
CA PHE A 35 4.60 8.57 -1.15
C PHE A 35 5.98 8.00 -0.81
N LEU A 36 6.16 6.67 -0.92
CA LEU A 36 7.45 6.04 -0.71
C LEU A 36 8.50 6.48 -1.73
N GLY A 37 8.12 6.62 -3.00
CA GLY A 37 9.00 7.10 -4.07
C GLY A 37 9.47 8.54 -3.86
N PHE A 38 8.57 9.43 -3.42
CA PHE A 38 8.94 10.80 -3.05
C PHE A 38 9.83 10.85 -1.80
N ARG A 39 9.61 9.96 -0.82
CA ARG A 39 10.33 9.95 0.46
C ARG A 39 11.73 9.35 0.36
N HIS A 40 11.90 8.26 -0.38
CA HIS A 40 13.19 7.58 -0.50
C HIS A 40 14.03 8.08 -1.68
N GLY A 41 13.42 8.83 -2.61
CA GLY A 41 14.07 9.27 -3.84
C GLY A 41 14.19 8.12 -4.85
N ALA A 42 14.66 8.45 -6.05
CA ALA A 42 14.96 7.46 -7.07
C ALA A 42 16.36 6.88 -6.85
N ASP A 43 16.50 5.57 -7.09
CA ASP A 43 17.83 4.96 -7.20
C ASP A 43 18.62 5.62 -8.34
N PRO A 44 19.94 5.84 -8.17
CA PRO A 44 20.75 6.40 -9.22
C PRO A 44 20.74 5.47 -10.44
N GLN A 45 20.45 6.04 -11.61
CA GLN A 45 20.57 5.31 -12.87
C GLN A 45 22.02 4.89 -13.12
N PRO A 46 22.29 3.94 -14.05
CA PRO A 46 23.66 3.50 -14.36
C PRO A 46 24.61 4.63 -14.80
N ASN A 47 24.07 5.76 -15.28
CA ASN A 47 24.81 6.97 -15.64
C ASN A 47 25.04 7.92 -14.44
N GLY A 48 24.53 7.61 -13.25
CA GLY A 48 24.57 8.43 -12.05
C GLY A 48 23.46 9.49 -11.94
N GLU A 49 22.54 9.56 -12.90
CA GLU A 49 21.45 10.54 -12.89
C GLU A 49 20.32 10.09 -11.95
N VAL A 50 19.97 10.95 -11.00
CA VAL A 50 18.79 10.76 -10.14
C VAL A 50 17.64 11.56 -10.72
N VAL A 51 16.71 10.87 -11.38
CA VAL A 51 15.48 11.50 -11.86
C VAL A 51 14.42 11.36 -10.76
N PRO A 52 14.10 12.44 -10.02
CA PRO A 52 13.11 12.35 -8.96
C PRO A 52 11.74 12.00 -9.56
N LEU A 53 10.98 11.19 -8.84
CA LEU A 53 9.56 10.98 -9.17
C LEU A 53 8.90 12.36 -9.21
N SER A 54 8.27 12.71 -10.33
CA SER A 54 7.53 13.95 -10.50
C SER A 54 6.06 13.64 -10.76
N LEU A 55 5.15 14.51 -10.34
CA LEU A 55 3.72 14.28 -10.54
C LEU A 55 3.37 14.21 -12.03
N THR A 56 4.03 15.04 -12.85
CA THR A 56 3.90 15.01 -14.30
C THR A 56 4.43 13.70 -14.87
N GLY A 57 5.58 13.21 -14.41
CA GLY A 57 6.12 11.90 -14.80
C GLY A 57 5.25 10.72 -14.35
N LEU A 58 4.55 10.83 -13.22
CA LEU A 58 3.62 9.79 -12.77
C LEU A 58 2.31 9.76 -13.59
N LEU A 59 1.83 10.93 -14.01
CA LEU A 59 0.56 11.06 -14.75
C LEU A 59 0.71 10.89 -16.27
N TYR A 60 1.88 11.21 -16.81
CA TYR A 60 2.14 11.27 -18.26
C TYR A 60 3.43 10.56 -18.72
N GLY A 61 4.26 10.09 -17.79
CA GLY A 61 5.56 9.47 -18.10
C GLY A 61 5.47 8.03 -18.56
#